data_AF-A0AA43IMW2-F1
#
_entry.id   AF-A0AA43IMW2-F1
#
_cell.length_a   1.000
_cell.length_b   1.000
_cell.length_c   1.000
_cell.angle_alpha   90.00
_cell.angle_beta   90.00
_cell.angle_gamma   90.00
#
_symmetry.space_group_name_H-M   'P 1'
#
loop_
_entity.id
_entity.type
_entity.pdbx_description
1 polymer ?
#
loop_
_entity_poly.entity_id
_entity_poly.type
_entity_poly.pdbx_seq_one_letter_code
_entity_poly.pdbx_strand_id
1 'polypeptide(L)'
;MTNHEKRKTIIPWINPEERVTVHFLDEQDLNAEVTGTTEELVDLSLETNVPHIKQRISVPLRLTELSEDLAHYTRDPERPLRRRRLMLIINEKRPPIVY
;
A
#
# COMPACT_ATOMS: atom_id res chain seq x y z
N MET A 1 -14.26 -9.39 -0.06
CA MET A 1 -13.40 -9.77 1.08
C MET A 1 -13.85 -9.03 2.32
N THR A 2 -13.90 -9.74 3.45
CA THR A 2 -14.10 -9.13 4.77
C THR A 2 -12.83 -8.41 5.25
N ASN A 3 -12.94 -7.48 6.21
CA ASN A 3 -11.77 -6.78 6.76
C ASN A 3 -10.72 -7.75 7.32
N HIS A 4 -11.15 -8.85 7.93
CA HIS A 4 -10.26 -9.88 8.48
C HIS A 4 -9.45 -10.59 7.38
N GLU A 5 -10.08 -10.91 6.25
CA GLU A 5 -9.39 -11.49 5.08
C GLU A 5 -8.41 -10.48 4.47
N LYS A 6 -8.83 -9.22 4.31
CA LYS A 6 -7.96 -8.16 3.80
C LYS A 6 -6.71 -8.01 4.67
N ARG A 7 -6.90 -7.98 6.00
CA ARG A 7 -5.80 -7.91 6.96
C ARG A 7 -4.83 -9.08 6.83
N LYS A 8 -5.34 -10.32 6.72
CA LYS A 8 -4.49 -11.51 6.49
C LYS A 8 -3.64 -11.40 5.24
N THR A 9 -4.17 -10.79 4.17
CA THR A 9 -3.43 -10.54 2.94
C THR A 9 -2.41 -9.42 3.09
N ILE A 10 -2.67 -8.40 3.91
CA ILE A 10 -1.78 -7.24 4.12
C ILE A 10 -0.62 -7.57 5.08
N ILE A 11 -0.85 -8.39 6.11
CA ILE A 11 0.15 -8.71 7.16
C ILE A 11 1.52 -9.12 6.59
N PRO A 12 1.62 -10.00 5.58
CA PRO A 12 2.90 -10.38 4.99
C PRO A 12 3.69 -9.24 4.35
N TRP A 13 3.02 -8.14 4.00
CA TRP A 13 3.57 -6.96 3.32
C TRP A 13 3.98 -5.85 4.30
N ILE A 14 3.82 -6.05 5.60
CA ILE A 14 4.34 -5.15 6.64
C ILE A 14 5.86 -5.34 6.72
N ASN A 15 6.55 -4.84 5.70
CA ASN A 15 8.00 -4.87 5.56
C ASN A 15 8.45 -3.56 4.92
N PRO A 16 9.34 -2.77 5.56
CA PRO A 16 9.83 -1.52 4.98
C PRO A 16 10.61 -1.69 3.66
N GLU A 17 11.10 -2.90 3.37
CA GLU A 17 11.80 -3.22 2.12
C GLU A 17 10.85 -3.61 0.99
N GLU A 18 9.66 -4.11 1.33
CA GLU A 18 8.65 -4.45 0.32
C GLU A 18 7.86 -3.18 -0.05
N ARG A 19 7.65 -3.02 -1.34
CA ARG A 19 6.85 -1.94 -1.90
C ARG A 19 5.49 -2.49 -2.28
N VAL A 20 4.43 -1.71 -2.06
CA VAL A 20 3.04 -2.02 -2.48
C VAL A 20 2.52 -0.91 -3.39
N THR A 21 1.69 -1.27 -4.36
CA THR A 21 1.14 -0.31 -5.32
C THR A 21 -0.14 0.25 -4.74
N VAL A 22 -0.32 1.57 -4.79
CA VAL A 22 -1.50 2.25 -4.26
C VAL A 22 -2.16 3.07 -5.36
N HIS A 23 -3.45 2.91 -5.52
CA HIS A 23 -4.29 3.68 -6.43
C HIS A 23 -5.31 4.45 -5.61
N PHE A 24 -5.33 5.77 -5.74
CA PHE A 24 -6.41 6.65 -5.30
C PHE A 24 -7.36 6.93 -6.47
N LEU A 25 -8.48 7.58 -6.17
CA LEU A 25 -9.43 8.01 -7.20
C LEU A 25 -8.84 9.01 -8.20
N ASP A 26 -7.90 9.85 -7.76
CA ASP A 26 -7.29 10.93 -8.52
C ASP A 26 -5.83 10.67 -8.93
N GLU A 27 -5.19 9.66 -8.36
CA GLU A 27 -3.79 9.35 -8.63
C GLU A 27 -3.51 7.84 -8.56
N GLN A 28 -2.85 7.30 -9.59
CA GLN A 28 -2.61 5.87 -9.77
C GLN A 28 -1.12 5.54 -9.74
N ASP A 29 -0.81 4.26 -9.59
CA ASP A 29 0.54 3.68 -9.62
C ASP A 29 1.52 4.29 -8.59
N LEU A 30 1.01 4.63 -7.41
CA LEU A 30 1.85 5.15 -6.33
C LEU A 30 2.59 4.04 -5.62
N ASN A 31 3.87 4.30 -5.33
CA ASN A 31 4.65 3.44 -4.45
C ASN A 31 4.37 3.77 -2.99
N ALA A 32 4.03 2.75 -2.21
CA ALA A 32 3.93 2.85 -0.78
C ALA A 32 4.62 1.69 -0.07
N GLU A 33 4.82 1.87 1.23
CA GLU A 33 5.22 0.85 2.20
C GLU A 33 4.05 0.64 3.16
N VAL A 34 3.73 -0.61 3.50
CA VAL A 34 2.79 -0.89 4.59
C VAL A 34 3.55 -0.81 5.90
N THR A 35 3.21 0.17 6.74
CA THR A 35 3.86 0.33 8.05
C THR A 35 3.12 -0.39 9.16
N GLY A 36 1.83 -0.66 8.98
CA GLY A 36 0.99 -1.31 9.97
C GLY A 36 -0.42 -1.58 9.46
N THR A 37 -1.16 -2.39 10.20
CA THR A 37 -2.59 -2.61 9.95
C THR A 37 -3.30 -3.00 11.24
N THR A 38 -4.47 -2.42 11.45
CA THR A 38 -5.41 -2.78 12.52
C THR A 38 -6.60 -3.55 11.95
N GLU A 39 -7.65 -3.78 12.73
CA GLU A 39 -8.85 -4.47 12.23
C GLU A 39 -9.66 -3.63 11.24
N GLU A 40 -9.50 -2.31 11.28
CA GLU A 40 -10.28 -1.38 10.47
C GLU A 40 -9.43 -0.47 9.60
N LEU A 41 -8.14 -0.27 9.93
CA LEU A 41 -7.26 0.66 9.24
C LEU A 41 -6.02 -0.04 8.69
N VAL A 42 -5.46 0.52 7.63
CA VAL A 42 -4.13 0.21 7.11
C VAL A 42 -3.27 1.47 7.14
N ASP A 43 -2.09 1.37 7.73
CA ASP A 43 -1.12 2.45 7.79
C ASP A 43 -0.13 2.31 6.64
N LEU A 44 -0.03 3.36 5.84
CA LEU A 44 0.76 3.40 4.62
C LEU A 44 1.72 4.57 4.67
N SER A 45 2.92 4.36 4.12
CA SER A 45 3.92 5.38 3.90
C SER A 45 4.13 5.54 2.40
N LEU A 46 3.54 6.58 1.83
CA LEU A 46 3.54 6.89 0.40
C LEU A 46 4.79 7.68 0.00
N GLU A 47 5.37 7.32 -1.14
CA GLU A 47 6.33 8.18 -1.81
C GLU A 47 5.62 9.42 -2.38
N THR A 48 6.23 10.59 -2.19
CA THR A 48 5.70 11.84 -2.72
C THR A 48 6.54 12.32 -3.90
N ASN A 49 6.00 13.29 -4.64
CA ASN A 49 6.71 13.93 -5.74
C ASN A 49 7.88 14.79 -5.25
N VAL A 50 7.95 15.06 -3.94
CA VAL A 50 9.05 15.78 -3.31
C VAL A 50 10.13 14.77 -2.89
N PRO A 51 11.38 14.92 -3.36
CA PRO A 51 12.46 14.01 -3.00
C PRO A 51 12.62 13.89 -1.49
N HIS A 52 12.84 12.66 -1.02
CA HIS A 52 13.08 12.31 0.39
C HIS A 52 11.90 12.57 1.35
N ILE A 53 10.75 13.07 0.88
CA ILE A 53 9.55 13.23 1.70
C ILE A 53 8.62 12.03 1.47
N LYS A 54 8.29 11.35 2.56
CA LYS A 54 7.26 10.30 2.59
C LYS A 54 6.04 10.80 3.35
N GLN A 55 4.86 10.53 2.83
CA GLN A 55 3.59 10.89 3.46
C GLN A 55 3.03 9.67 4.18
N ARG A 56 2.84 9.76 5.49
CA ARG A 56 2.20 8.70 6.28
C ARG A 56 0.72 8.95 6.35
N ILE A 57 -0.08 7.95 5.99
CA ILE A 57 -1.53 8.01 6.02
C ILE A 57 -2.10 6.73 6.64
N SER A 58 -3.28 6.85 7.22
CA SER A 58 -4.05 5.72 7.72
C SER A 58 -5.37 5.68 6.97
N VAL A 59 -5.68 4.55 6.32
CA VAL A 59 -6.83 4.43 5.43
C VAL A 59 -7.77 3.33 5.94
N PRO A 60 -9.09 3.54 5.94
CA PRO A 60 -10.03 2.50 6.31
C PRO A 60 -10.06 1.33 5.32
N LEU A 61 -9.88 0.10 5.81
CA LEU A 61 -10.00 -1.15 5.04
C LEU A 61 -11.39 -1.33 4.42
N ARG A 62 -12.40 -0.62 4.92
CA ARG A 62 -13.74 -0.60 4.35
C ARG A 62 -13.77 0.07 2.97
N LEU A 63 -12.92 1.09 2.78
CA LEU A 63 -12.81 1.88 1.54
C LEU A 63 -11.65 1.41 0.64
N THR A 64 -10.81 0.51 1.14
CA THR A 64 -9.70 -0.08 0.39
C THR A 64 -10.08 -1.43 -0.20
N GLU A 65 -9.97 -1.58 -1.51
CA GLU A 65 -10.01 -2.86 -2.21
C GLU A 65 -8.60 -3.41 -2.40
N LEU A 66 -8.49 -4.74 -2.35
CA LEU A 66 -7.21 -5.43 -2.56
C LEU A 66 -7.19 -6.04 -3.96
N SER A 67 -6.11 -5.77 -4.67
CA SER A 67 -5.79 -6.35 -5.96
C SER A 67 -4.35 -6.84 -5.98
N GLU A 68 -3.97 -7.48 -7.07
CA GLU A 68 -2.60 -7.90 -7.33
C GLU A 68 -2.07 -7.11 -8.53
N ASP A 69 -0.93 -6.46 -8.34
CA ASP A 69 -0.18 -5.82 -9.41
C ASP A 69 0.83 -6.83 -9.96
N LEU A 70 0.59 -7.26 -11.20
CA LEU A 70 1.44 -8.21 -11.93
C LEU A 70 2.55 -7.52 -12.74
N ALA A 71 2.50 -6.20 -12.88
CA ALA A 71 3.47 -5.42 -13.65
C ALA A 71 4.75 -5.18 -12.85
N HIS A 72 4.65 -5.13 -11.52
CA HIS A 72 5.78 -4.86 -10.62
C HIS A 72 6.19 -6.10 -9.81
N TYR A 73 7.50 -6.24 -9.58
CA TYR A 73 8.08 -7.30 -8.75
C TYR A 73 8.46 -6.77 -7.37
N THR A 74 8.46 -7.63 -6.35
CA THR A 74 9.09 -7.31 -5.05
C THR A 74 10.61 -7.39 -5.16
N ARG A 75 11.29 -6.34 -4.68
CA ARG A 75 12.75 -6.22 -4.68
C ARG A 75 13.33 -6.67 -3.33
N ASP A 76 12.87 -7.79 -2.80
CA ASP A 76 13.45 -8.40 -1.60
C ASP A 76 14.61 -9.31 -2.03
N PRO A 77 15.87 -9.03 -1.65
CA PRO A 77 17.03 -9.85 -2.00
C PRO A 77 17.14 -11.15 -1.19
N GLU A 78 16.49 -11.24 -0.03
CA GLU A 78 16.48 -12.41 0.84
C GLU A 78 15.35 -13.39 0.49
N ARG A 79 14.33 -12.94 -0.26
CA ARG A 79 13.20 -13.76 -0.69
C ARG A 79 13.19 -14.03 -2.19
N PRO A 80 12.65 -15.17 -2.64
CA PRO A 80 12.45 -15.42 -4.06
C PRO A 80 11.56 -14.35 -4.68
N LEU A 81 11.98 -13.85 -5.84
CA LEU A 81 11.32 -12.77 -6.59
C LEU A 81 9.84 -13.11 -6.82
N ARG A 82 8.93 -12.37 -6.18
CA ARG A 82 7.49 -12.52 -6.42
C ARG A 82 7.09 -11.59 -7.56
N ARG A 83 6.53 -12.19 -8.62
CA ARG A 83 5.96 -11.46 -9.78
C ARG A 83 4.59 -10.83 -9.51
N ARG A 84 4.22 -10.70 -8.23
CA ARG A 84 2.94 -10.17 -7.79
C ARG A 84 3.20 -9.26 -6.62
N ARG A 85 2.79 -8.01 -6.76
CA ARG A 85 2.85 -6.97 -5.73
C ARG A 85 1.45 -6.73 -5.16
N LEU A 86 1.34 -6.50 -3.86
CA LEU A 86 0.05 -6.10 -3.29
C LEU A 86 -0.34 -4.75 -3.87
N MET A 87 -1.58 -4.67 -4.36
CA MET A 87 -2.17 -3.44 -4.86
C MET A 87 -3.35 -3.04 -3.97
N LEU A 88 -3.36 -1.80 -3.51
CA LEU A 88 -4.38 -1.22 -2.67
C LEU A 88 -5.13 -0.17 -3.50
N ILE A 89 -6.40 -0.43 -3.79
CA ILE A 89 -7.27 0.51 -4.52
C ILE A 89 -8.12 1.23 -3.47
N ILE A 90 -7.90 2.52 -3.29
CA ILE A 90 -8.54 3.34 -2.27
C ILE A 90 -9.62 4.19 -2.96
N ASN A 91 -10.87 4.00 -2.56
CA ASN A 91 -12.01 4.76 -3.06
C ASN A 91 -12.12 6.15 -2.41
N GLU A 92 -10.99 6.83 -2.22
CA GLU A 92 -10.88 8.20 -1.73
C GLU A 92 -9.86 8.97 -2.56
N LYS A 93 -9.92 10.30 -2.48
CA LYS A 93 -8.90 11.17 -3.10
C LYS A 93 -7.63 11.14 -2.25
N ARG A 94 -6.47 11.31 -2.89
CA ARG A 94 -5.20 11.41 -2.18
C ARG A 94 -5.24 12.61 -1.22
N PRO A 95 -4.92 12.41 0.07
CA PRO A 95 -4.86 13.52 1.01
C PRO A 95 -3.73 14.50 0.61
N PRO A 96 -3.92 15.81 0.76
CA PRO A 96 -2.92 16.80 0.38
C PRO A 96 -1.62 16.59 1.16
N ILE A 97 -0.49 16.77 0.49
CA ILE A 97 0.83 16.73 1.13
C ILE A 97 0.98 18.02 1.93
N VAL A 98 0.94 17.91 3.26
CA VAL A 98 1.21 19.03 4.18
C VAL A 98 2.68 18.94 4.61
N TYR A 99 3.44 20.00 4.36
CA TYR A 99 4.86 20.14 4.68
C TYR A 99 5.10 21.27 5.69
#